data_AF-A0A958AKD7-F1
#
_entry.id   AF-A0A958AKD7-F1
#
_cell.length_a   1.000
_cell.length_b   1.000
_cell.length_c   1.000
_cell.angle_alpha   90.00
_cell.angle_beta   90.00
_cell.angle_gamma   90.00
#
_symmetry.space_group_name_H-M   'P 1'
#
loop_
_entity.id
_entity.type
_entity.pdbx_description
1 polymer ?
#
loop_
_entity_poly.entity_id
_entity_poly.type
_entity_poly.pdbx_seq_one_letter_code
_entity_poly.pdbx_strand_id
1 'polypeptide(L)'
;MMNDKYTEKISEWFDNELNPDEVAELQAHLAGCSTCRQTYESMQHVHTLLLGAAAHVAAPDQGFVQRFESRLAWRQAHKPWHIWVALGALLVGTLLFWSAWAISGGLLLVNAGGSALDANV
;
A
#
# COMPACT_ATOMS: atom_id res chain seq x y z
N MET A 1 10.10 -10.93 -30.84
CA MET A 1 10.25 -11.60 -29.54
C MET A 1 11.48 -11.17 -28.75
N MET A 2 12.72 -11.21 -29.27
CA MET A 2 13.88 -10.72 -28.48
C MET A 2 13.87 -9.18 -28.30
N ASN A 3 13.46 -8.42 -29.32
CA ASN A 3 13.44 -6.95 -29.28
C ASN A 3 12.33 -6.39 -28.37
N ASP A 4 11.28 -7.17 -28.11
CA ASP A 4 10.13 -6.73 -27.31
C ASP A 4 10.53 -6.57 -25.84
N LYS A 5 11.31 -7.54 -25.30
CA LYS A 5 11.90 -7.46 -23.95
C LYS A 5 12.72 -6.18 -23.77
N TYR A 6 13.59 -5.86 -24.73
CA TYR A 6 14.46 -4.68 -24.61
C TYR A 6 13.71 -3.38 -24.84
N THR A 7 12.63 -3.39 -25.62
CA THR A 7 11.75 -2.23 -25.77
C THR A 7 11.06 -1.90 -24.44
N GLU A 8 10.60 -2.91 -23.71
CA GLU A 8 10.03 -2.74 -22.38
C GLU A 8 11.07 -2.21 -21.38
N LYS A 9 12.28 -2.79 -21.36
CA LYS A 9 13.39 -2.29 -20.54
C LYS A 9 13.79 -0.84 -20.85
N ILE A 10 13.68 -0.41 -22.11
CA ILE A 10 13.90 1.00 -22.47
C ILE A 10 12.86 1.89 -21.78
N SER A 11 11.59 1.48 -21.71
CA SER A 11 10.55 2.22 -20.99
C SER A 11 10.85 2.28 -19.49
N GLU A 12 11.11 1.12 -18.87
CA GLU A 12 11.46 1.02 -17.44
C GLU A 12 12.68 1.89 -17.07
N TRP A 13 13.63 2.06 -18.00
CA TRP A 13 14.77 2.95 -17.80
C TRP A 13 14.36 4.42 -17.66
N PHE A 14 13.43 4.91 -18.48
CA PHE A 14 12.93 6.29 -18.37
C PHE A 14 12.11 6.51 -17.09
N ASP A 15 11.44 5.48 -16.60
CA ASP A 15 10.67 5.50 -15.35
C ASP A 15 11.55 5.27 -14.10
N ASN A 16 12.86 5.05 -14.30
CA ASN A 16 13.85 4.78 -13.24
C ASN A 16 13.53 3.53 -12.41
N GLU A 17 13.03 2.48 -13.08
CA GLU A 17 12.61 1.21 -12.49
C GLU A 17 13.65 0.08 -12.66
N LEU A 18 14.67 0.27 -13.51
CA LEU A 18 15.73 -0.71 -13.70
C LEU A 18 16.76 -0.71 -12.55
N ASN A 19 17.20 -1.92 -12.16
CA ASN A 19 18.35 -2.06 -11.26
C ASN A 19 19.70 -1.96 -12.01
N PRO A 20 20.84 -1.77 -11.32
CA PRO A 20 22.15 -1.57 -11.98
C PRO A 20 22.58 -2.68 -12.94
N ASP A 21 22.26 -3.94 -12.65
CA ASP A 21 22.63 -5.09 -13.49
C ASP A 21 21.82 -5.08 -14.80
N GLU A 22 20.53 -4.75 -14.71
CA GLU A 22 19.65 -4.64 -15.86
C GLU A 22 20.02 -3.46 -16.76
N VAL A 23 20.53 -2.38 -16.18
CA VAL A 23 21.05 -1.23 -16.92
C VAL A 23 22.27 -1.66 -17.73
N ALA A 24 23.19 -2.42 -17.14
CA ALA A 24 24.36 -2.95 -17.85
C ALA A 24 23.94 -3.91 -18.98
N GLU A 25 22.96 -4.78 -18.74
CA GLU A 25 22.38 -5.68 -19.76
C GLU A 25 21.80 -4.88 -20.93
N LEU A 26 20.98 -3.86 -20.63
CA LEU A 26 20.36 -3.00 -21.63
C LEU A 26 21.41 -2.24 -22.45
N GLN A 27 22.42 -1.65 -21.81
CA GLN A 27 23.50 -0.94 -22.50
C GLN A 27 24.29 -1.85 -23.44
N ALA A 28 24.60 -3.07 -23.00
CA ALA A 28 25.25 -4.06 -23.85
C ALA A 28 24.41 -4.41 -25.08
N HIS A 29 23.09 -4.53 -24.93
CA HIS A 29 22.19 -4.77 -26.06
C HIS A 29 22.11 -3.57 -27.02
N LEU A 30 22.02 -2.34 -26.51
CA LEU A 30 21.99 -1.12 -27.33
C LEU A 30 23.27 -0.92 -28.13
N ALA A 31 24.42 -1.41 -27.64
CA ALA A 31 25.67 -1.40 -28.38
C ALA A 31 25.64 -2.33 -29.61
N GLY A 32 24.91 -3.45 -29.56
CA GLY A 32 24.83 -4.45 -30.62
C GLY A 32 23.60 -4.36 -31.54
N CYS A 33 22.51 -3.73 -31.10
CA CYS A 33 21.24 -3.70 -31.84
C CYS A 33 20.87 -2.29 -32.31
N SER A 34 20.93 -2.05 -33.63
CA SER A 34 20.57 -0.75 -34.22
C SER A 34 19.08 -0.41 -34.07
N THR A 35 18.20 -1.40 -34.17
CA THR A 35 16.75 -1.20 -34.02
C THR A 35 16.40 -0.70 -32.62
N CYS A 36 16.89 -1.37 -31.57
CA CYS A 36 16.62 -0.95 -30.19
C CYS A 36 17.26 0.39 -29.87
N ARG A 37 18.43 0.71 -30.46
CA ARG A 37 19.05 2.03 -30.35
C ARG A 37 18.19 3.13 -30.97
N GLN A 38 17.63 2.90 -32.15
CA GLN A 38 16.73 3.85 -32.79
C GLN A 38 15.46 4.07 -31.93
N THR A 39 14.92 3.01 -31.32
CA THR A 39 13.80 3.13 -30.38
C THR A 39 14.18 3.98 -29.17
N TYR A 40 15.33 3.71 -28.55
CA TYR A 40 15.85 4.48 -27.43
C TYR A 40 16.01 5.97 -27.77
N GLU A 41 16.65 6.29 -28.89
CA GLU A 41 16.84 7.66 -29.37
C GLU A 41 15.49 8.38 -29.61
N SER A 42 14.51 7.66 -30.16
CA SER A 42 13.16 8.21 -30.40
C SER A 42 12.44 8.56 -29.10
N MET A 43 12.52 7.69 -28.09
CA MET A 43 11.93 7.93 -26.77
C MET A 43 12.68 9.04 -26.03
N GLN A 44 14.02 9.05 -26.09
CA GLN A 44 14.84 10.10 -25.51
C GLN A 44 14.50 11.48 -26.10
N HIS A 45 14.24 11.55 -27.40
CA HIS A 45 13.83 12.78 -28.05
C HIS A 45 12.49 13.30 -27.50
N VAL A 46 11.47 12.43 -27.42
CA VAL A 46 10.16 12.77 -26.84
C VAL A 46 10.29 13.20 -25.38
N HIS A 47 11.04 12.45 -24.57
CA HIS A 47 11.29 12.78 -23.16
C HIS A 47 11.90 14.17 -23.00
N THR A 48 12.87 14.52 -23.85
CA THR A 48 13.51 15.86 -23.85
C THR A 48 12.52 16.97 -24.21
N LEU A 49 11.66 16.73 -25.20
CA LEU A 49 10.59 17.68 -25.57
C LEU A 49 9.61 17.89 -24.42
N LEU A 50 9.22 16.81 -23.73
CA LEU A 50 8.32 16.89 -22.58
C LEU A 50 8.94 17.66 -21.42
N LEU A 51 10.22 17.45 -21.10
CA LEU A 51 10.91 18.23 -20.08
C LEU A 51 11.01 19.71 -20.44
N GLY A 52 11.24 20.04 -21.72
CA GLY A 52 11.22 21.43 -22.20
C GLY A 52 9.83 22.07 -22.10
N ALA A 53 8.78 21.30 -22.40
CA ALA A 53 7.40 21.76 -22.26
C ALA A 53 6.97 21.90 -20.78
N ALA A 54 7.49 21.05 -19.90
CA ALA A 54 7.22 21.12 -18.46
C ALA A 54 7.63 22.46 -17.85
N ALA A 55 8.65 23.13 -18.39
CA ALA A 55 9.04 24.48 -17.99
C ALA A 55 7.94 25.53 -18.21
N HIS A 56 6.97 25.25 -19.07
CA HIS A 56 5.83 26.11 -19.39
C HIS A 56 4.55 25.69 -18.64
N VAL A 57 4.62 24.68 -17.77
CA VAL A 57 3.50 24.35 -16.88
C VAL A 57 3.30 25.54 -15.95
N ALA A 58 2.16 26.20 -16.10
CA ALA A 58 1.81 27.36 -15.30
C ALA A 58 1.95 27.02 -13.82
N ALA A 59 2.72 27.84 -13.10
CA ALA A 59 2.81 27.72 -11.66
C ALA A 59 1.39 27.81 -11.06
N PRO A 60 1.08 27.03 -10.02
CA PRO A 60 -0.21 27.09 -9.39
C PRO A 60 -0.48 28.50 -8.85
N ASP A 61 -1.74 28.93 -8.89
CA ASP A 61 -2.15 30.23 -8.37
C ASP A 61 -1.68 30.43 -6.92
N GLN A 62 -1.44 31.70 -6.56
CA GLN A 62 -1.14 32.07 -5.19
C GLN A 62 -2.24 31.53 -4.25
N GLY A 63 -1.82 31.04 -3.08
CA GLY A 63 -2.73 30.43 -2.12
C GLY A 63 -3.08 28.96 -2.38
N PHE A 64 -2.58 28.33 -3.46
CA PHE A 64 -2.86 26.91 -3.74
C PHE A 64 -2.47 25.99 -2.59
N VAL A 65 -1.27 26.17 -2.03
CA VAL A 65 -0.75 25.37 -0.92
C VAL A 65 -1.68 25.48 0.29
N GLN A 66 -2.09 26.68 0.66
CA GLN A 66 -2.99 26.94 1.79
C GLN A 66 -4.37 26.30 1.57
N ARG A 67 -4.92 26.36 0.35
CA ARG A 67 -6.18 25.67 -0.01
C ARG A 67 -6.02 24.16 -0.04
N PHE A 68 -4.85 23.65 -0.38
CA PHE A 68 -4.56 22.22 -0.38
C PHE A 68 -4.43 21.69 1.06
N GLU A 69 -3.62 22.35 1.88
CA GLU A 69 -3.42 22.01 3.30
C GLU A 69 -4.72 22.07 4.09
N SER A 70 -5.55 23.11 3.91
CA SER A 70 -6.84 23.20 4.58
C SER A 70 -7.78 22.04 4.22
N ARG A 71 -7.79 21.60 2.95
CA ARG A 71 -8.54 20.41 2.51
C ARG A 71 -7.98 19.12 3.10
N LEU A 72 -6.65 18.99 3.18
CA LEU A 72 -6.01 17.82 3.77
C LEU A 72 -6.29 17.74 5.28
N ALA A 73 -6.17 18.85 6.00
CA ALA A 73 -6.47 18.96 7.42
C ALA A 73 -7.93 18.61 7.71
N TRP A 74 -8.88 19.08 6.88
CA TRP A 74 -10.28 18.70 7.02
C TRP A 74 -10.48 17.19 6.87
N ARG A 75 -9.88 16.55 5.86
CA ARG A 75 -9.97 15.09 5.69
C ARG A 75 -9.35 14.30 6.84
N GLN A 76 -8.21 14.75 7.36
CA GLN A 76 -7.56 14.11 8.50
C GLN A 76 -8.32 14.31 9.81
N ALA A 77 -8.92 15.49 10.02
CA ALA A 77 -9.74 15.76 11.20
C ALA A 77 -11.02 14.91 11.23
N HIS A 78 -11.56 14.57 10.05
CA HIS A 78 -12.72 13.67 9.92
C HIS A 78 -12.33 12.18 9.89
N LYS A 79 -11.10 11.84 10.29
CA LYS A 79 -10.68 10.44 10.48
C LYS A 79 -11.65 9.76 11.47
N PRO A 80 -12.05 8.52 11.20
CA PRO A 80 -13.28 8.02 11.77
C PRO A 80 -13.11 7.61 13.23
N TRP A 81 -13.51 8.50 14.14
CA TRP A 81 -13.82 8.15 15.53
C TRP A 81 -14.67 6.86 15.60
N HIS A 82 -15.55 6.64 14.61
CA HIS A 82 -16.35 5.43 14.52
C HIS A 82 -15.54 4.12 14.43
N ILE A 83 -14.32 4.13 13.85
CA ILE A 83 -13.45 2.94 13.85
C ILE A 83 -12.99 2.63 15.28
N TRP A 84 -12.61 3.65 16.05
CA TRP A 84 -12.20 3.46 17.45
C TRP A 84 -13.36 3.00 18.33
N VAL A 85 -14.57 3.53 18.11
CA VAL A 85 -15.78 3.05 18.80
C VAL A 85 -16.09 1.60 18.45
N ALA A 86 -16.01 1.22 17.17
CA ALA A 86 -16.24 -0.14 16.73
C ALA A 86 -15.22 -1.12 17.34
N LEU A 87 -13.93 -0.75 17.34
CA LEU A 87 -12.87 -1.55 17.98
C LEU A 87 -13.09 -1.69 19.49
N GLY A 88 -13.46 -0.61 20.18
CA GLY A 88 -13.78 -0.64 21.60
C GLY A 88 -14.97 -1.55 21.91
N ALA A 89 -16.05 -1.44 21.13
CA ALA A 89 -17.23 -2.30 21.27
C ALA A 89 -16.90 -3.79 21.05
N LEU A 90 -16.04 -4.10 20.08
CA LEU A 90 -15.63 -5.47 19.77
C LEU A 90 -14.75 -6.06 20.89
N LEU A 91 -13.83 -5.28 21.47
CA LEU A 91 -13.04 -5.69 22.64
C LEU A 91 -13.92 -5.93 23.87
N VAL A 92 -14.86 -5.03 24.17
CA VAL A 92 -15.78 -5.21 25.31
C VAL A 92 -16.66 -6.44 25.10
N GLY A 93 -17.22 -6.62 23.89
CA GLY A 93 -18.05 -7.77 23.56
C GLY A 93 -17.31 -9.11 23.71
N THR A 94 -16.04 -9.18 23.25
CA THR A 94 -15.22 -10.38 23.41
C THR A 94 -14.90 -10.67 24.88
N LEU A 95 -14.51 -9.67 25.68
CA LEU A 95 -14.26 -9.85 27.11
C LEU A 95 -15.50 -10.36 27.86
N LEU A 96 -16.67 -9.77 27.58
CA LEU A 96 -17.93 -10.22 28.18
C LEU A 96 -18.26 -11.66 27.79
N PHE A 97 -18.08 -12.02 26.52
CA PHE A 97 -18.31 -13.38 26.04
C PHE A 97 -17.41 -14.41 26.74
N TRP A 98 -16.11 -14.14 26.85
CA TRP A 98 -15.18 -15.02 27.56
C TRP A 98 -15.47 -15.11 29.07
N SER A 99 -15.86 -14.01 29.70
CA SER A 99 -16.24 -14.00 31.12
C SER A 99 -17.49 -14.83 31.39
N ALA A 100 -18.51 -14.73 30.53
CA ALA A 100 -19.73 -15.53 30.63
C ALA A 100 -19.42 -17.02 30.45
N TRP A 101 -18.57 -17.36 29.47
CA TRP A 101 -18.14 -18.73 29.22
C TRP A 101 -17.40 -19.33 30.41
N ALA A 102 -16.48 -18.58 31.02
CA ALA A 102 -15.75 -19.01 32.22
C ALA A 102 -16.68 -19.22 33.44
N ILE A 103 -17.66 -18.34 33.64
CA ILE A 103 -18.65 -18.48 34.72
C ILE A 103 -19.52 -19.73 34.51
N SER A 104 -20.01 -19.96 33.28
CA SER A 104 -20.79 -21.16 32.96
C SER A 104 -19.96 -22.45 33.13
N GLY A 105 -18.70 -22.46 32.71
CA GLY A 105 -17.79 -23.58 32.92
C GLY A 105 -17.49 -23.84 34.40
N GLY A 106 -17.27 -22.79 35.19
CA GLY A 106 -17.07 -22.89 36.63
C GLY A 106 -18.31 -23.41 37.38
N LEU A 107 -19.51 -22.97 36.97
CA LEU A 107 -20.77 -23.42 37.56
C LEU A 107 -21.03 -24.92 37.33
N LEU A 108 -20.63 -25.45 36.17
CA LEU A 108 -20.73 -26.88 35.87
C LEU A 108 -19.79 -27.74 36.71
N LEU A 109 -18.58 -27.26 37.00
CA LEU A 109 -17.63 -27.97 37.86
C LEU A 109 -18.07 -28.03 39.32
N VAL A 110 -18.65 -26.95 39.85
CA VAL A 110 -19.18 -26.92 41.23
C VAL A 110 -20.40 -27.84 41.38
N ASN A 111 -21.31 -27.85 40.40
CA ASN A 111 -22.49 -28.72 40.42
C ASN A 111 -22.13 -30.21 40.30
N ALA A 112 -21.11 -30.55 39.50
CA ALA A 112 -20.57 -31.91 39.41
C ALA A 112 -19.85 -32.36 40.71
N GLY A 113 -19.19 -31.43 41.41
CA GLY A 113 -18.55 -31.71 42.69
C GLY A 113 -19.54 -31.95 43.84
N GLY A 114 -20.66 -31.22 43.87
CA GLY A 114 -21.72 -31.44 44.87
C GLY A 114 -22.42 -32.80 44.72
N SER A 115 -22.72 -33.20 43.48
CA SER A 115 -23.35 -34.49 43.19
C SER A 115 -22.45 -35.70 43.45
N ALA A 116 -21.12 -35.54 43.38
CA ALA A 116 -20.17 -36.58 43.76
C ALA A 116 -20.03 -36.77 45.28
N LEU A 117 -20.31 -35.74 46.10
CA LEU A 117 -20.28 -35.83 47.56
C LEU A 117 -21.57 -36.46 48.12
N ASP A 118 -22.72 -36.17 47.52
CA ASP A 118 -24.00 -36.77 47.92
C ASP A 118 -24.13 -38.25 47.52
N ALA A 119 -23.37 -38.72 46.52
CA ALA A 119 -23.36 -40.13 46.09
C ALA A 119 -22.47 -41.05 46.93
N ASN A 120 -21.73 -40.51 47.91
CA ASN A 120 -20.76 -41.26 48.72
C ASN A 120 -21.08 -41.23 50.24
N VAL A 121 -22.35 -41.00 50.59
CA VAL A 121 -22.92 -41.10 51.96
C VAL A 121 -24.03 -42.14 51.97
#